data_AF-A0A2V5USY2-F1
#
_entry.id   AF-A0A2V5USY2-F1
#
_cell.length_a   1.000
_cell.length_b   1.000
_cell.length_c   1.000
_cell.angle_alpha   90.00
_cell.angle_beta   90.00
_cell.angle_gamma   90.00
#
_symmetry.space_group_name_H-M   'P 1'
#
loop_
_entity.id
_entity.type
_entity.pdbx_description
1 polymer ?
#
loop_
_entity_poly.entity_id
_entity_poly.type
_entity_poly.pdbx_seq_one_letter_code
_entity_poly.pdbx_strand_id
1 'polypeptide(L)'
;FGVSYLAIVCNALSAALTAITVAIYIFAYTPLKRASTANTAVGAVPGAIPPMIGWAAARGNVGAGAWALFAIVFLWQLPHFFAIAWMYREDYSRAGFRMISSDDRSGERSASQSVFFCILLLVIAGLPAFLGVATFVYLGFELLLGGLFVAVAMRFLRMRTPSAARLLFIASIVYLPLLLGALVLTKS
;
A
#
# COMPACT_ATOMS: atom_id res chain seq x y z
N PHE A 1 3.87 -7.01 -24.63
CA PHE A 1 5.24 -7.53 -24.44
C PHE A 1 5.46 -8.11 -23.05
N GLY A 2 5.31 -7.35 -21.95
CA GLY A 2 5.59 -7.84 -20.59
C GLY A 2 4.77 -9.06 -20.13
N VAL A 3 3.47 -9.11 -20.42
CA VAL A 3 2.61 -10.28 -20.09
C VAL A 3 3.10 -11.55 -20.81
N SER A 4 3.32 -11.46 -22.12
CA SER A 4 3.82 -12.57 -22.93
C SER A 4 5.21 -13.03 -22.48
N TYR A 5 6.08 -12.09 -22.12
CA TYR A 5 7.40 -12.39 -21.58
C TYR A 5 7.30 -13.20 -20.27
N LEU A 6 6.45 -12.78 -19.32
CA LEU A 6 6.26 -13.52 -18.06
C LEU A 6 5.64 -14.90 -18.28
N ALA A 7 4.79 -15.07 -19.29
CA ALA A 7 4.21 -16.38 -19.62
C ALA A 7 5.29 -17.37 -20.09
N ILE A 8 6.26 -16.88 -20.87
CA ILE A 8 7.35 -17.69 -21.44
C ILE A 8 8.46 -17.93 -20.42
N VAL A 9 8.89 -16.88 -19.70
CA VAL A 9 10.08 -16.93 -18.83
C VAL A 9 9.75 -17.38 -17.41
N CYS A 10 8.53 -17.13 -16.91
CA CYS A 10 8.16 -17.48 -15.54
C CYS A 10 7.06 -18.56 -15.51
N ASN A 11 5.81 -18.17 -15.75
CA ASN A 11 4.66 -19.07 -15.84
C ASN A 11 3.37 -18.30 -16.20
N ALA A 12 2.35 -19.05 -16.63
CA ALA A 12 1.04 -18.52 -16.98
C ALA A 12 0.36 -17.76 -15.83
N LEU A 13 0.58 -18.17 -14.57
CA LEU A 13 -0.02 -17.51 -13.40
C LEU A 13 0.52 -16.09 -13.20
N SER A 14 1.83 -15.90 -13.32
CA SER A 14 2.49 -14.59 -13.24
C SER A 14 2.03 -13.67 -14.37
N ALA A 15 1.87 -14.23 -15.58
CA ALA A 15 1.33 -13.50 -16.72
C ALA A 15 -0.13 -13.08 -16.49
N ALA A 16 -0.97 -13.97 -15.96
CA ALA A 16 -2.38 -13.70 -15.66
C ALA A 16 -2.52 -12.57 -14.61
N LEU A 17 -1.77 -12.63 -13.52
CA LEU A 17 -1.76 -11.57 -12.49
C LEU A 17 -1.30 -10.22 -13.08
N THR A 18 -0.32 -10.24 -13.98
CA THR A 18 0.13 -9.03 -14.69
C THR A 18 -0.95 -8.47 -15.61
N ALA A 19 -1.64 -9.33 -16.35
CA ALA A 19 -2.76 -8.92 -17.21
C ALA A 19 -3.91 -8.31 -16.40
N ILE A 20 -4.26 -8.92 -15.26
CA ILE A 20 -5.26 -8.39 -14.32
C ILE A 20 -4.83 -7.01 -13.79
N THR A 21 -3.57 -6.86 -13.40
CA THR A 21 -3.01 -5.57 -12.94
C THR A 21 -3.19 -4.47 -13.98
N VAL A 22 -2.84 -4.74 -15.23
CA VAL A 22 -3.00 -3.80 -16.34
C VAL A 22 -4.48 -3.48 -16.58
N ALA A 23 -5.34 -4.50 -16.58
CA ALA A 23 -6.78 -4.32 -16.80
C ALA A 23 -7.41 -3.43 -15.72
N ILE A 24 -7.13 -3.69 -14.44
CA ILE A 24 -7.65 -2.86 -13.34
C ILE A 24 -7.11 -1.43 -13.45
N TYR A 25 -5.82 -1.26 -13.78
CA TYR A 25 -5.23 0.07 -13.91
C TYR A 25 -5.90 0.89 -15.02
N ILE A 26 -6.07 0.32 -16.21
CA ILE A 26 -6.60 1.02 -17.38
C ILE A 26 -8.11 1.20 -17.27
N PHE A 27 -8.86 0.13 -17.00
CA PHE A 27 -10.32 0.14 -17.12
C PHE A 27 -11.05 0.53 -15.84
N ALA A 28 -10.43 0.40 -14.67
CA ALA A 28 -11.05 0.78 -13.40
C ALA A 28 -10.41 2.04 -12.81
N TYR A 29 -9.12 1.99 -12.47
CA TYR A 29 -8.45 3.08 -11.75
C TYR A 29 -8.40 4.39 -12.57
N THR A 30 -7.95 4.32 -13.82
CA THR A 30 -7.78 5.51 -14.68
C THR A 30 -9.07 6.35 -14.83
N PRO A 31 -10.24 5.79 -15.18
CA PRO A 31 -11.48 6.57 -15.22
C PRO A 31 -11.93 7.03 -13.83
N LEU A 32 -11.74 6.20 -12.79
CA LEU A 32 -12.15 6.54 -11.42
C LEU A 32 -11.44 7.78 -10.86
N LYS A 33 -10.19 8.05 -11.25
CA LYS A 33 -9.42 9.24 -10.79
C LYS A 33 -10.19 10.55 -10.89
N ARG A 34 -11.04 10.69 -11.90
CA ARG A 34 -11.86 11.90 -12.13
C ARG A 34 -13.31 11.74 -11.69
N ALA A 35 -13.76 10.52 -11.39
CA ALA A 35 -15.16 10.21 -11.09
C ALA A 35 -15.45 10.07 -9.59
N SER A 36 -14.55 9.48 -8.81
CA SER A 36 -14.82 9.13 -7.40
C SER A 36 -13.56 9.12 -6.53
N THR A 37 -13.72 9.41 -5.23
CA THR A 37 -12.68 9.26 -4.21
C THR A 37 -12.27 7.80 -3.99
N ALA A 38 -13.07 6.84 -4.46
CA ALA A 38 -12.73 5.41 -4.47
C ALA A 38 -11.50 5.10 -5.35
N ASN A 39 -11.06 6.03 -6.20
CA ASN A 39 -9.89 5.85 -7.06
C ASN A 39 -8.63 5.43 -6.30
N THR A 40 -8.41 5.95 -5.08
CA THR A 40 -7.22 5.59 -4.30
C THR A 40 -7.22 4.12 -3.91
N ALA A 41 -8.35 3.61 -3.40
CA ALA A 41 -8.48 2.20 -3.02
C ALA A 41 -8.42 1.28 -4.24
N VAL A 42 -9.11 1.62 -5.33
CA VAL A 42 -9.07 0.81 -6.57
C VAL A 42 -7.68 0.85 -7.21
N GLY A 43 -6.98 1.98 -7.16
CA GLY A 43 -5.61 2.13 -7.64
C GLY A 43 -4.56 1.43 -6.77
N ALA A 44 -4.84 1.22 -5.49
CA ALA A 44 -3.98 0.44 -4.59
C ALA A 44 -3.96 -1.05 -4.96
N VAL A 45 -5.07 -1.60 -5.49
CA VAL A 45 -5.12 -3.01 -5.94
C VAL A 45 -4.02 -3.36 -6.96
N PRO A 46 -3.92 -2.72 -8.14
CA PRO A 46 -2.85 -3.02 -9.08
C PRO A 46 -1.47 -2.64 -8.52
N GLY A 47 -1.39 -1.68 -7.60
CA GLY A 47 -0.14 -1.36 -6.90
C GLY A 47 0.34 -2.46 -5.93
N ALA A 48 -0.56 -3.31 -5.44
CA ALA A 48 -0.27 -4.35 -4.45
C ALA A 48 -0.11 -5.76 -5.05
N ILE A 49 -0.48 -5.97 -6.31
CA ILE A 49 -0.28 -7.24 -7.03
C ILE A 49 1.20 -7.56 -7.36
N PRO A 50 2.15 -6.61 -7.54
CA PRO A 50 3.52 -6.96 -7.96
C PRO A 50 4.26 -7.97 -7.05
N PRO A 51 4.20 -7.90 -5.71
CA PRO A 51 4.73 -8.95 -4.84
C PRO A 51 4.10 -10.33 -5.08
N MET A 52 2.81 -10.40 -5.42
CA MET A 52 2.14 -11.66 -5.77
C MET A 52 2.64 -12.21 -7.10
N ILE A 53 2.92 -11.36 -8.09
CA ILE A 53 3.54 -11.77 -9.36
C ILE A 53 4.91 -12.38 -9.08
N GLY A 54 5.73 -11.73 -8.25
CA GLY A 54 7.03 -12.27 -7.84
C GLY A 54 6.92 -13.62 -7.13
N TRP A 55 5.95 -13.75 -6.21
CA TRP A 55 5.67 -15.02 -5.52
C TRP A 55 5.24 -16.13 -6.51
N ALA A 56 4.29 -15.83 -7.39
CA ALA A 56 3.82 -16.77 -8.41
C ALA A 56 4.95 -17.18 -9.36
N ALA A 57 5.84 -16.26 -9.73
CA ALA A 57 6.99 -16.54 -10.57
C ALA A 57 7.95 -17.54 -9.88
N ALA A 58 8.21 -17.35 -8.59
CA ALA A 58 9.13 -18.19 -7.84
C ALA A 58 8.54 -19.54 -7.36
N ARG A 59 7.23 -19.60 -7.12
CA ARG A 59 6.58 -20.76 -6.46
C ARG A 59 5.55 -21.48 -7.33
N GLY A 60 5.15 -20.91 -8.46
CA GLY A 60 4.13 -21.47 -9.35
C GLY A 60 2.70 -21.48 -8.77
N ASN A 61 2.44 -20.80 -7.65
CA ASN A 61 1.13 -20.71 -7.01
C ASN A 61 0.92 -19.34 -6.34
N VAL A 62 -0.32 -19.07 -5.89
CA VAL A 62 -0.65 -17.94 -5.01
C VAL A 62 -1.15 -18.50 -3.68
N GLY A 63 -0.23 -18.63 -2.73
CA GLY A 63 -0.52 -19.09 -1.37
C GLY A 63 -0.81 -17.95 -0.39
N ALA A 64 -1.02 -18.29 0.88
CA ALA A 64 -1.30 -17.32 1.94
C ALA A 64 -0.21 -16.24 2.08
N GLY A 65 1.06 -16.59 1.87
CA GLY A 65 2.16 -15.61 1.90
C GLY A 65 2.08 -14.55 0.80
N ALA A 66 1.63 -14.91 -0.41
CA ALA A 66 1.40 -13.94 -1.49
C ALA A 66 0.29 -12.95 -1.12
N TRP A 67 -0.81 -13.45 -0.54
CA TRP A 67 -1.91 -12.61 -0.05
C TRP A 67 -1.51 -11.72 1.13
N ALA A 68 -0.64 -12.19 2.02
CA ALA A 68 -0.10 -11.37 3.10
C ALA A 68 0.72 -10.20 2.54
N LEU A 69 1.62 -10.45 1.56
CA LEU A 69 2.38 -9.39 0.90
C LEU A 69 1.48 -8.39 0.16
N PHE A 70 0.45 -8.89 -0.53
CA PHE A 70 -0.56 -8.03 -1.15
C PHE A 70 -1.23 -7.13 -0.11
N ALA A 71 -1.72 -7.70 0.99
CA ALA A 71 -2.44 -6.95 2.00
C ALA A 71 -1.55 -5.88 2.66
N ILE A 72 -0.28 -6.21 2.94
CA ILE A 72 0.71 -5.25 3.47
C ILE A 72 0.88 -4.07 2.52
N VAL A 73 1.18 -4.33 1.24
CA VAL A 73 1.43 -3.27 0.27
C VAL A 73 0.16 -2.45 0.00
N PHE A 74 -0.99 -3.12 -0.12
CA PHE A 74 -2.29 -2.46 -0.31
C PHE A 74 -2.61 -1.49 0.82
N LEU A 75 -2.52 -1.95 2.08
CA LEU A 75 -2.85 -1.13 3.25
C LEU A 75 -1.83 -0.01 3.46
N TRP A 76 -0.55 -0.28 3.23
CA TRP A 76 0.52 0.72 3.36
C TRP A 76 0.36 1.90 2.40
N GLN A 77 -0.12 1.65 1.18
CA GLN A 77 -0.31 2.68 0.16
C GLN A 77 -1.31 3.75 0.56
N LEU A 78 -2.33 3.40 1.35
CA LEU A 78 -3.43 4.30 1.67
C LEU A 78 -2.99 5.52 2.51
N PRO A 79 -2.35 5.38 3.70
CA PRO A 79 -1.83 6.52 4.44
C PRO A 79 -0.79 7.31 3.65
N HIS A 80 0.02 6.64 2.82
CA HIS A 80 0.96 7.29 1.90
C HIS A 80 0.23 8.22 0.92
N PHE A 81 -0.78 7.71 0.21
CA PHE A 81 -1.54 8.50 -0.76
C PHE A 81 -2.41 9.56 -0.12
N PHE A 82 -2.98 9.32 1.07
CA PHE A 82 -3.77 10.34 1.76
C PHE A 82 -2.92 11.52 2.21
N ALA A 83 -1.68 11.29 2.67
CA ALA A 83 -0.74 12.35 2.98
C ALA A 83 -0.41 13.22 1.75
N ILE A 84 -0.07 12.59 0.61
CA ILE A 84 0.23 13.29 -0.65
C ILE A 84 -1.01 14.03 -1.17
N ALA A 85 -2.16 13.35 -1.19
CA ALA A 85 -3.41 13.92 -1.66
C ALA A 85 -3.77 15.19 -0.90
N TRP A 86 -3.53 15.21 0.40
CA TRP A 86 -3.80 16.41 1.22
C TRP A 86 -2.76 17.51 1.02
N MET A 87 -1.47 17.16 0.91
CA MET A 87 -0.39 18.11 0.64
C MET A 87 -0.54 18.82 -0.72
N TYR A 88 -0.92 18.09 -1.75
CA TYR A 88 -1.05 18.59 -3.13
C TYR A 88 -2.51 18.71 -3.59
N ARG A 89 -3.44 18.90 -2.64
CA ARG A 89 -4.90 18.94 -2.92
C ARG A 89 -5.28 19.98 -3.98
N GLU A 90 -4.58 21.11 -4.02
CA GLU A 90 -4.83 22.18 -4.98
C GLU A 90 -4.39 21.78 -6.39
N ASP A 91 -3.25 21.11 -6.53
CA ASP A 91 -2.79 20.55 -7.80
C ASP A 91 -3.74 19.46 -8.30
N TYR A 92 -4.17 18.56 -7.41
CA TYR A 92 -5.14 17.52 -7.76
C TYR A 92 -6.48 18.12 -8.19
N SER A 93 -6.95 19.17 -7.51
CA SER A 93 -8.16 19.89 -7.89
C SER A 93 -8.02 20.56 -9.27
N ARG A 94 -6.88 21.24 -9.54
CA ARG A 94 -6.57 21.83 -10.85
C ARG A 94 -6.53 20.79 -11.98
N ALA A 95 -6.05 19.57 -11.68
CA ALA A 95 -6.02 18.46 -12.64
C ALA A 95 -7.38 17.76 -12.83
N GLY A 96 -8.42 18.19 -12.12
CA GLY A 96 -9.76 17.61 -12.15
C GLY A 96 -9.86 16.25 -11.46
N PHE A 97 -8.95 15.92 -10.54
CA PHE A 97 -8.98 14.66 -9.81
C PHE A 97 -9.88 14.77 -8.57
N ARG A 98 -10.62 13.69 -8.29
CA ARG A 98 -11.50 13.58 -7.12
C ARG A 98 -10.81 12.76 -6.04
N MET A 99 -10.00 13.43 -5.23
CA MET A 99 -9.27 12.82 -4.11
C MET A 99 -10.08 12.94 -2.82
N ILE A 100 -9.78 12.11 -1.83
CA ILE A 100 -10.39 12.23 -0.48
C ILE A 100 -10.14 13.60 0.15
N SER A 101 -9.09 14.29 -0.30
CA SER A 101 -8.71 15.63 0.11
C SER A 101 -9.43 16.76 -0.64
N SER A 102 -10.18 16.46 -1.72
CA SER A 102 -10.76 17.47 -2.62
C SER A 102 -11.75 18.41 -1.91
N ASP A 103 -12.53 17.90 -0.95
CA ASP A 103 -13.48 18.65 -0.12
C ASP A 103 -13.06 18.71 1.37
N ASP A 104 -11.87 18.21 1.71
CA ASP A 104 -11.36 18.09 3.09
C ASP A 104 -10.37 19.23 3.42
N ARG A 105 -10.91 20.45 3.59
CA ARG A 105 -10.10 21.64 3.93
C ARG A 105 -9.40 21.51 5.29
N SER A 106 -10.02 20.83 6.26
CA SER A 106 -9.46 20.65 7.60
C SER A 106 -8.38 19.57 7.67
N GLY A 107 -8.32 18.67 6.68
CA GLY A 107 -7.43 17.50 6.70
C GLY A 107 -7.87 16.38 7.63
N GLU A 108 -9.03 16.53 8.25
CA GLU A 108 -9.56 15.58 9.23
C GLU A 108 -9.86 14.23 8.61
N ARG A 109 -10.46 14.23 7.42
CA ARG A 109 -10.82 13.00 6.73
C ARG A 109 -9.56 12.26 6.28
N SER A 110 -8.63 12.98 5.67
CA SER A 110 -7.36 12.42 5.19
C SER A 110 -6.52 11.86 6.34
N ALA A 111 -6.47 12.58 7.47
CA ALA A 111 -5.69 12.15 8.62
C ALA A 111 -6.35 11.00 9.41
N SER A 112 -7.66 11.03 9.61
CA SER A 112 -8.38 9.95 10.32
C SER A 112 -8.33 8.62 9.56
N GLN A 113 -8.51 8.68 8.24
CA GLN A 113 -8.34 7.50 7.38
C GLN A 113 -6.89 7.00 7.39
N SER A 114 -5.90 7.89 7.39
CA SER A 114 -4.49 7.48 7.53
C SER A 114 -4.24 6.70 8.83
N VAL A 115 -4.76 7.17 9.95
CA VAL A 115 -4.66 6.46 11.24
C VAL A 115 -5.33 5.10 11.17
N PHE A 116 -6.57 5.04 10.66
CA PHE A 116 -7.31 3.79 10.51
C PHE A 116 -6.53 2.73 9.71
N PHE A 117 -6.01 3.11 8.54
CA PHE A 117 -5.24 2.18 7.72
C PHE A 117 -3.87 1.84 8.29
N CYS A 118 -3.20 2.75 9.02
CA CYS A 118 -1.98 2.40 9.76
C CYS A 118 -2.26 1.36 10.87
N ILE A 119 -3.39 1.46 11.58
CA ILE A 119 -3.78 0.48 12.60
C ILE A 119 -4.12 -0.86 11.96
N LEU A 120 -4.89 -0.87 10.86
CA LEU A 120 -5.14 -2.10 10.12
C LEU A 120 -3.84 -2.73 9.60
N LEU A 121 -2.92 -1.91 9.09
CA LEU A 121 -1.62 -2.38 8.64
C LEU A 121 -0.81 -2.99 9.78
N LEU A 122 -0.77 -2.40 10.97
CA LEU A 122 -0.11 -2.97 12.15
C LEU A 122 -0.65 -4.38 12.49
N VAL A 123 -1.97 -4.58 12.38
CA VAL A 123 -2.55 -5.91 12.64
C VAL A 123 -2.20 -6.91 11.53
N ILE A 124 -2.29 -6.48 10.27
CA ILE A 124 -2.13 -7.36 9.10
C ILE A 124 -0.66 -7.64 8.79
N ALA A 125 0.24 -6.70 9.08
CA ALA A 125 1.66 -6.83 8.81
C ALA A 125 2.32 -7.94 9.64
N GLY A 126 1.72 -8.38 10.75
CA GLY A 126 2.17 -9.53 11.54
C GLY A 126 1.85 -10.90 10.94
N LEU A 127 0.92 -11.00 9.98
CA LEU A 127 0.50 -12.28 9.37
C LEU A 127 1.65 -13.16 8.85
N PRO A 128 2.71 -12.63 8.22
CA PRO A 128 3.83 -13.44 7.74
C PRO A 128 4.45 -14.35 8.81
N ALA A 129 4.51 -13.92 10.08
CA ALA A 129 5.03 -14.76 11.17
C ALA A 129 4.12 -15.96 11.47
N PHE A 130 2.80 -15.74 11.50
CA PHE A 130 1.81 -16.78 11.79
C PHE A 130 1.58 -17.73 10.61
N LEU A 131 1.83 -17.28 9.38
CA LEU A 131 1.74 -18.09 8.17
C LEU A 131 3.01 -18.90 7.88
N GLY A 132 4.03 -18.82 8.75
CA GLY A 132 5.32 -19.49 8.54
C GLY A 132 6.15 -18.92 7.40
N VAL A 133 5.85 -17.69 6.95
CA VAL A 133 6.65 -16.97 5.94
C VAL A 133 7.89 -16.34 6.57
N ALA A 134 7.77 -15.89 7.82
CA ALA A 134 8.86 -15.35 8.63
C ALA A 134 8.84 -15.97 10.03
N THR A 135 9.97 -15.90 10.74
CA THR A 135 10.08 -16.33 12.13
C THR A 135 9.42 -15.31 13.06
N PHE A 136 9.11 -15.69 14.31
CA PHE A 136 8.51 -14.78 15.29
C PHE A 136 9.39 -13.57 15.65
N VAL A 137 10.70 -13.59 15.35
CA VAL A 137 11.59 -12.43 15.48
C VAL A 137 11.10 -11.25 14.64
N TYR A 138 10.49 -11.53 13.48
CA TYR A 138 9.87 -10.54 12.62
C TYR A 138 8.84 -9.65 13.35
N LEU A 139 8.05 -10.21 14.28
CA LEU A 139 7.02 -9.46 15.00
C LEU A 139 7.61 -8.32 15.83
N GLY A 140 8.83 -8.47 16.36
CA GLY A 140 9.48 -7.38 17.08
C GLY A 140 9.76 -6.17 16.19
N PHE A 141 10.26 -6.41 14.98
CA PHE A 141 10.50 -5.36 13.98
C PHE A 141 9.18 -4.75 13.48
N GLU A 142 8.20 -5.60 13.19
CA GLU A 142 6.89 -5.21 12.70
C GLU A 142 6.17 -4.30 13.70
N LEU A 143 6.06 -4.71 14.97
CA LEU A 143 5.38 -3.94 16.01
C LEU A 143 6.07 -2.59 16.26
N LEU A 144 7.41 -2.56 16.24
CA LEU A 144 8.16 -1.31 16.40
C LEU A 144 7.90 -0.36 15.23
N LEU A 145 8.08 -0.82 13.99
CA LEU A 145 7.89 -0.01 12.79
C LEU A 145 6.43 0.43 12.64
N GLY A 146 5.49 -0.49 12.86
CA GLY A 146 4.05 -0.25 12.73
C GLY A 146 3.56 0.70 13.81
N GLY A 147 4.01 0.52 15.05
CA GLY A 147 3.72 1.44 16.17
C GLY A 147 4.23 2.86 15.90
N LEU A 148 5.46 3.00 15.39
CA LEU A 148 6.00 4.30 14.97
C LEU A 148 5.18 4.91 13.83
N PHE A 149 4.77 4.11 12.84
CA PHE A 149 3.98 4.61 11.71
C PHE A 149 2.58 5.08 12.14
N VAL A 150 1.93 4.34 13.05
CA VAL A 150 0.68 4.77 13.71
C VAL A 150 0.89 6.06 14.49
N ALA A 151 1.98 6.18 15.27
CA ALA A 151 2.26 7.39 16.03
C ALA A 151 2.44 8.63 15.12
N VAL A 152 3.09 8.47 13.98
CA VAL A 152 3.22 9.55 12.97
C VAL A 152 1.87 9.89 12.35
N ALA A 153 1.02 8.91 12.04
CA ALA A 153 -0.33 9.15 11.55
C ALA A 153 -1.20 9.89 12.59
N MET A 154 -1.09 9.52 13.87
CA MET A 154 -1.75 10.22 14.98
C MET A 154 -1.28 11.67 15.12
N ARG A 155 0.02 11.94 14.90
CA ARG A 155 0.54 13.30 14.84
C ARG A 155 -0.08 14.09 13.70
N PHE A 156 -0.26 13.49 12.52
CA PHE A 156 -0.98 14.15 11.42
C PHE A 156 -2.43 14.45 11.79
N LEU A 157 -3.13 13.50 12.44
CA LEU A 157 -4.51 13.70 12.90
C LEU A 157 -4.66 14.82 13.93
N ARG A 158 -3.70 14.97 14.84
CA ARG A 158 -3.71 16.03 15.87
C ARG A 158 -3.34 17.40 15.30
N MET A 159 -2.28 17.47 14.50
CA MET A 159 -1.73 18.75 14.04
C MET A 159 -2.40 19.26 12.78
N ARG A 160 -2.72 18.37 11.83
CA ARG A 160 -3.33 18.69 10.52
C ARG A 160 -2.56 19.79 9.76
N THR A 161 -1.23 19.75 9.83
CA THR A 161 -0.33 20.71 9.16
C THR A 161 0.42 20.07 7.98
N PRO A 162 0.87 20.87 6.99
CA PRO A 162 1.69 20.40 5.86
C PRO A 162 2.96 19.64 6.29
N SER A 163 3.58 20.06 7.40
CA SER A 163 4.77 19.40 7.94
C SER A 163 4.45 18.01 8.53
N ALA A 164 3.30 17.86 9.21
CA ALA A 164 2.88 16.57 9.75
C ALA A 164 2.47 15.59 8.63
N ALA A 165 1.77 16.07 7.58
CA ALA A 165 1.47 15.26 6.41
C ALA A 165 2.74 14.81 5.67
N ARG A 166 3.71 15.73 5.48
CA ARG A 166 5.01 15.41 4.87
C ARG A 166 5.78 14.38 5.68
N LEU A 167 5.75 14.49 7.00
CA LEU A 167 6.37 13.50 7.88
C LEU A 167 5.73 12.11 7.70
N LEU A 168 4.39 12.03 7.62
CA LEU A 168 3.70 10.78 7.36
C LEU A 168 4.08 10.17 6.00
N PHE A 169 4.15 11.00 4.95
CA PHE A 169 4.61 10.57 3.63
C PHE A 169 6.04 10.03 3.68
N ILE A 170 6.99 10.75 4.27
CA ILE A 170 8.39 10.27 4.38
C ILE A 170 8.47 9.01 5.24
N ALA A 171 7.76 8.96 6.37
CA ALA A 171 7.70 7.79 7.25
C ALA A 171 7.20 6.56 6.49
N SER A 172 6.19 6.72 5.62
CA SER A 172 5.71 5.61 4.79
C SER A 172 6.78 5.09 3.82
N ILE A 173 7.56 5.99 3.19
CA ILE A 173 8.65 5.60 2.27
C ILE A 173 9.74 4.80 2.99
N VAL A 174 10.06 5.17 4.23
CA VAL A 174 11.06 4.48 5.05
C VAL A 174 10.51 3.18 5.64
N TYR A 175 9.24 3.17 6.05
CA TYR A 175 8.59 2.02 6.69
C TYR A 175 8.60 0.77 5.82
N LEU A 176 8.13 0.88 4.56
CA LEU A 176 7.95 -0.30 3.71
C LEU A 176 9.25 -1.08 3.43
N PRO A 177 10.36 -0.45 2.98
CA PRO A 177 11.61 -1.18 2.74
C PRO A 177 12.20 -1.75 4.02
N LEU A 178 12.06 -1.08 5.17
CA LEU A 178 12.51 -1.64 6.45
C LEU A 178 11.69 -2.87 6.86
N LEU A 179 10.37 -2.82 6.71
CA LEU A 179 9.48 -3.96 7.02
C LEU A 179 9.76 -5.15 6.09
N LEU A 180 9.85 -4.91 4.78
CA LEU A 180 10.16 -5.96 3.80
C LEU A 180 11.59 -6.49 3.98
N GLY A 181 12.53 -5.63 4.33
CA GLY A 181 13.90 -6.03 4.68
C GLY A 181 13.93 -6.94 5.91
N ALA A 182 13.19 -6.58 6.97
CA ALA A 182 13.02 -7.44 8.14
C ALA A 182 12.42 -8.79 7.74
N LEU A 183 11.35 -8.80 6.94
CA LEU A 183 10.71 -10.04 6.46
C LEU A 183 11.69 -10.95 5.72
N VAL A 184 12.57 -10.39 4.87
CA VAL A 184 13.61 -11.16 4.16
C VAL A 184 14.67 -11.68 5.12
N LEU A 185 15.15 -10.85 6.05
CA LEU A 185 16.19 -11.23 7.02
C LEU A 185 15.73 -12.31 8.00
N THR A 186 14.43 -12.34 8.32
CA THR A 186 13.85 -13.29 9.27
C THR A 186 13.00 -14.35 8.59
N LYS A 187 13.17 -14.57 7.28
CA LYS A 187 12.43 -15.57 6.52
C LYS A 187 12.67 -16.98 7.09
N SER A 188 11.59 -17.76 7.24
CA SER A 188 11.63 -19.15 7.72
C SER A 188 12.08 -20.15 6.65
#